data_AF-A0A3B3ZAB9-F1
#
_entry.id   AF-A0A3B3ZAB9-F1
#
_cell.length_a   1.000
_cell.length_b   1.000
_cell.length_c   1.000
_cell.angle_alpha   90.00
_cell.angle_beta   90.00
_cell.angle_gamma   90.00
#
_symmetry.space_group_name_H-M   'P 1'
#
loop_
_entity.id
_entity.type
_entity.pdbx_description
1 polymer ?
#
loop_
_entity_poly.entity_id
_entity_poly.type
_entity_poly.pdbx_seq_one_letter_code
_entity_poly.pdbx_strand_id
1 'polypeptide(L)'
;MSAACGSEKLQKLNQQVSVMRKEIKNLRETLDSATRAHRKHIVSLQSTVSNIDLKELCKAHTQTNISASPVSVIQTVPIGYLSSCFSAKNGTPRQPTICGPSRAELRIEHRVFNNPEHALVGLEQYSHVWIIFVFHKNGHLSAKAKVKPPRLNGKKVGVYSTRSPHRPNALGLTLAKLDKVEGPKFKFLRSTEEAIAAIRGVLSADPRSVYRRGRCTDKLFYFTLDTADVTCWFGQNFAEVLQIRPVQQLNEVAKD
;
A
#
# COMPACT_ATOMS: atom_id res chain seq x y z
N MET A 1 -48.49 -14.08 57.15
CA MET A 1 -48.10 -14.81 55.93
C MET A 1 -46.68 -14.46 55.45
N SER A 2 -45.66 -14.40 56.33
CA SER A 2 -44.31 -13.90 55.95
C SER A 2 -43.18 -14.95 56.03
N ALA A 3 -43.38 -16.07 56.75
CA ALA A 3 -42.30 -17.04 56.99
C ALA A 3 -42.04 -18.01 55.80
N ALA A 4 -43.03 -18.25 54.93
CA ALA A 4 -42.89 -19.21 53.82
C ALA A 4 -42.02 -18.69 52.66
N CYS A 5 -42.01 -17.37 52.42
CA CYS A 5 -41.32 -16.75 51.28
C CYS A 5 -39.78 -16.75 51.43
N GLY A 6 -39.26 -16.70 52.66
CA GLY A 6 -37.82 -16.75 52.94
C GLY A 6 -37.19 -18.13 52.69
N SER A 7 -37.93 -19.20 52.97
CA SER A 7 -37.47 -20.59 52.81
C SER A 7 -37.22 -20.96 51.35
N GLU A 8 -38.15 -20.63 50.45
CA GLU A 8 -38.01 -20.92 49.01
C GLU A 8 -36.84 -20.18 48.37
N LYS A 9 -36.60 -18.92 48.78
CA LYS A 9 -35.50 -18.12 48.26
C LYS A 9 -34.14 -18.69 48.69
N LEU A 10 -34.06 -19.20 49.91
CA LEU A 10 -32.86 -19.82 50.47
C LEU A 10 -32.58 -21.19 49.81
N GLN A 11 -33.62 -21.97 49.53
CA GLN A 11 -33.50 -23.23 48.76
C GLN A 11 -33.03 -22.97 47.32
N LYS A 12 -33.56 -21.95 46.64
CA LYS A 12 -33.10 -21.55 45.29
C LYS A 12 -31.63 -21.14 45.29
N LEU A 13 -31.18 -20.38 46.30
CA LEU A 13 -29.78 -19.98 46.43
C LEU A 13 -28.86 -21.20 46.65
N ASN A 14 -29.25 -22.13 47.54
CA ASN A 14 -28.49 -23.36 47.79
C ASN A 14 -28.40 -24.24 46.53
N GLN A 15 -29.49 -24.32 45.76
CA GLN A 15 -29.49 -25.03 44.48
C GLN A 15 -28.53 -24.37 43.47
N GLN A 16 -28.54 -23.04 43.36
CA GLN A 16 -27.61 -22.30 42.50
C GLN A 16 -26.15 -22.51 42.90
N VAL A 17 -25.83 -22.46 44.20
CA VAL A 17 -24.48 -22.73 44.71
C VAL A 17 -24.06 -24.17 44.40
N SER A 18 -24.98 -25.14 44.51
CA SER A 18 -24.71 -26.54 44.16
C SER A 18 -24.38 -26.70 42.67
N VAL A 19 -25.16 -26.06 41.79
CA VAL A 19 -24.90 -26.04 40.34
C VAL A 19 -23.56 -25.39 40.04
N MET A 20 -23.28 -24.21 40.59
CA MET A 20 -22.00 -23.52 40.38
C MET A 20 -20.79 -24.35 40.84
N ARG A 21 -20.89 -25.05 41.97
CA ARG A 21 -19.82 -25.95 42.43
C ARG A 21 -19.58 -27.09 41.44
N LYS A 22 -20.66 -27.65 40.87
CA LYS A 22 -20.58 -28.71 39.86
C LYS A 22 -19.98 -28.19 38.55
N GLU A 23 -20.35 -26.99 38.13
CA GLU A 23 -19.76 -26.33 36.95
C GLU A 23 -18.27 -26.03 37.14
N ILE A 24 -17.87 -25.49 38.30
CA ILE A 24 -16.45 -25.25 38.62
C ILE A 24 -15.66 -26.57 38.58
N LYS A 25 -16.24 -27.67 39.09
CA LYS A 25 -15.63 -29.00 39.01
C LYS A 25 -15.45 -29.45 37.54
N ASN A 26 -16.51 -29.35 36.73
CA ASN A 26 -16.46 -29.70 35.31
C ASN A 26 -15.42 -28.86 34.53
N LEU A 27 -15.35 -27.56 34.81
CA LEU A 27 -14.38 -26.66 34.18
C LEU A 27 -12.93 -27.04 34.53
N ARG A 28 -12.67 -27.39 35.79
CA ARG A 28 -11.35 -27.89 36.22
C ARG A 28 -10.98 -29.19 35.52
N GLU A 29 -11.90 -30.15 35.45
CA GLU A 29 -11.67 -31.42 34.73
C GLU A 29 -11.40 -31.19 33.23
N THR A 30 -12.11 -30.25 32.62
CA THR A 30 -11.91 -29.86 31.22
C THR A 30 -10.52 -29.24 31.02
N LEU A 31 -10.10 -28.33 31.90
CA LEU A 31 -8.77 -27.71 31.86
C LEU A 31 -7.63 -28.74 32.02
N ASP A 32 -7.78 -29.69 32.95
CA ASP A 32 -6.81 -30.77 33.16
C ASP A 32 -6.74 -31.72 31.94
N SER A 33 -7.88 -31.99 31.31
CA SER A 33 -7.92 -32.78 30.07
C SER A 33 -7.23 -32.06 28.91
N ALA A 34 -7.45 -30.76 28.74
CA ALA A 34 -6.82 -29.94 27.70
C ALA A 34 -5.31 -29.81 27.92
N THR A 35 -4.87 -29.64 29.17
CA THR A 35 -3.45 -29.57 29.53
C THR A 35 -2.74 -30.89 29.23
N ARG A 36 -3.37 -32.04 29.54
CA ARG A 36 -2.85 -33.36 29.19
C ARG A 36 -2.77 -33.57 27.67
N ALA A 37 -3.79 -33.15 26.92
CA ALA A 37 -3.76 -33.22 25.47
C ALA A 37 -2.61 -32.37 24.89
N HIS A 38 -2.45 -31.12 25.36
CA HIS A 38 -1.37 -30.25 24.94
C HIS A 38 0.01 -30.86 25.23
N ARG A 39 0.22 -31.44 26.41
CA ARG A 39 1.46 -32.14 26.76
C ARG A 39 1.76 -33.30 25.81
N LYS A 40 0.74 -34.08 25.40
CA LYS A 40 0.90 -35.15 24.40
C LYS A 40 1.30 -34.60 23.03
N HIS A 41 0.67 -33.50 22.59
CA HIS A 41 1.04 -32.86 21.32
C HIS A 41 2.49 -32.35 21.35
N ILE A 42 2.93 -31.73 22.44
CA ILE A 42 4.32 -31.27 22.60
C ILE A 42 5.31 -32.45 22.51
N VAL A 43 5.04 -33.56 23.20
CA VAL A 43 5.90 -34.74 23.17
C VAL A 43 5.93 -35.37 21.76
N SER A 44 4.78 -35.41 21.08
CA SER A 44 4.70 -35.87 19.69
C SER A 44 5.54 -34.99 18.77
N LEU A 45 5.40 -33.67 18.86
CA LEU A 45 6.19 -32.70 18.10
C LEU A 45 7.70 -32.85 18.37
N GLN A 46 8.09 -33.00 19.64
CA GLN A 46 9.49 -33.24 20.01
C GLN A 46 10.01 -34.53 19.37
N SER A 47 9.25 -35.62 19.39
CA SER A 47 9.66 -36.88 18.74
C SER A 47 9.79 -36.74 17.22
N THR A 48 8.86 -36.03 16.57
CA THR A 48 8.96 -35.78 15.12
C THR A 48 10.16 -34.90 14.77
N VAL A 49 10.46 -33.88 15.59
CA VAL A 49 11.61 -33.00 15.37
C VAL A 49 12.93 -33.74 15.64
N SER A 50 12.98 -34.62 16.64
CA SER A 50 14.16 -35.45 16.90
C SER A 50 14.41 -36.51 15.81
N ASN A 51 13.35 -36.98 15.13
CA ASN A 51 13.44 -37.91 14.01
C ASN A 51 13.77 -37.23 12.67
N ILE A 52 13.70 -35.89 12.60
CA ILE A 52 14.25 -35.14 11.48
C ILE A 52 15.77 -35.18 11.65
N ASP A 53 16.43 -36.08 10.94
CA ASP A 53 17.88 -36.11 10.88
C ASP A 53 18.38 -34.86 10.13
N LEU A 54 18.74 -33.83 10.89
CA LEU A 54 19.36 -32.60 10.39
C LEU A 54 20.65 -32.89 9.59
N LYS A 55 21.23 -34.09 9.69
CA LYS A 55 22.37 -34.50 8.86
C LYS A 55 21.99 -34.85 7.42
N GLU A 56 20.77 -35.28 7.11
CA GLU A 56 20.38 -35.57 5.72
C GLU A 56 20.13 -34.29 4.90
N LEU A 57 19.57 -33.24 5.52
CA LEU A 57 19.48 -31.91 4.90
C LEU A 57 20.87 -31.28 4.68
N CYS A 58 21.84 -31.54 5.57
CA CYS A 58 23.21 -31.05 5.41
C CYS A 58 24.02 -31.85 4.39
N LYS A 59 23.84 -33.18 4.30
CA LYS A 59 24.57 -34.03 3.34
C LYS A 59 24.14 -33.81 1.89
N ALA A 60 22.88 -33.47 1.64
CA ALA A 60 22.43 -33.01 0.32
C ALA A 60 23.07 -31.65 -0.10
N HIS A 61 23.74 -30.94 0.81
CA HIS A 61 24.41 -29.66 0.55
C HIS A 61 25.95 -29.72 0.68
N THR A 62 26.56 -30.87 0.95
CA THR A 62 28.04 -30.95 1.14
C THR A 62 28.83 -31.31 -0.12
N GLN A 63 28.18 -31.43 -1.29
CA GLN A 63 28.84 -31.47 -2.60
C GLN A 63 28.12 -30.58 -3.61
N THR A 64 27.94 -29.33 -3.24
CA THR A 64 27.93 -28.26 -4.24
C THR A 64 28.98 -27.28 -3.78
N ASN A 65 30.02 -27.11 -4.59
CA ASN A 65 30.81 -25.89 -4.58
C ASN A 65 29.82 -24.74 -4.41
N ILE A 66 29.82 -24.08 -3.25
CA ILE A 66 29.14 -22.80 -3.11
C ILE A 66 30.04 -21.82 -3.85
N SER A 67 30.01 -21.89 -5.19
CA SER A 67 30.05 -20.68 -5.99
C SER A 67 28.96 -19.82 -5.37
N ALA A 68 29.35 -18.76 -4.67
CA ALA A 68 28.44 -17.80 -4.08
C ALA A 68 27.32 -17.55 -5.09
N SER A 69 26.13 -18.09 -4.81
CA SER A 69 24.94 -17.79 -5.60
C SER A 69 24.88 -16.27 -5.67
N PRO A 70 24.82 -15.67 -6.87
CA PRO A 70 24.84 -14.22 -6.98
C PRO A 70 23.70 -13.72 -6.10
N VAL A 71 24.00 -12.77 -5.22
CA VAL A 71 22.99 -12.06 -4.43
C VAL A 71 21.85 -11.73 -5.40
N SER A 72 20.71 -12.39 -5.26
CA SER A 72 19.63 -12.25 -6.24
C SER A 72 19.04 -10.86 -6.04
N VAL A 73 19.49 -9.91 -6.86
CA VAL A 73 19.02 -8.53 -6.82
C VAL A 73 17.59 -8.51 -7.34
N ILE A 74 16.63 -8.16 -6.47
CA ILE A 74 15.27 -7.86 -6.91
C ILE A 74 15.28 -6.45 -7.48
N GLN A 75 15.15 -6.35 -8.81
CA GLN A 75 14.95 -5.07 -9.47
C GLN A 75 13.46 -4.72 -9.43
N THR A 76 13.15 -3.55 -8.90
CA THR A 76 11.78 -3.01 -8.85
C THR A 76 11.73 -1.68 -9.57
N VAL A 77 10.68 -1.46 -10.35
CA VAL A 77 10.39 -0.16 -10.98
C VAL A 77 9.42 0.60 -10.06
N PRO A 78 9.62 1.91 -9.81
CA PRO A 78 8.65 2.69 -9.06
C PRO A 78 7.29 2.71 -9.77
N ILE A 79 6.22 2.45 -9.04
CA ILE A 79 4.84 2.47 -9.56
C ILE A 79 4.31 3.93 -9.61
N GLY A 80 4.84 4.80 -8.76
CA GLY A 80 4.40 6.17 -8.62
C GLY A 80 5.23 6.94 -7.59
N TYR A 81 4.90 8.23 -7.45
CA TYR A 81 5.60 9.16 -6.57
C TYR A 81 4.64 9.78 -5.56
N LEU A 82 5.09 9.85 -4.31
CA LEU A 82 4.36 10.47 -3.21
C LEU A 82 4.81 11.92 -3.02
N SER A 83 3.87 12.86 -3.06
CA SER A 83 4.07 14.25 -2.67
C SER A 83 3.36 14.53 -1.34
N SER A 84 4.00 15.26 -0.44
CA SER A 84 3.43 15.59 0.87
C SER A 84 3.90 16.97 1.34
N CYS A 85 3.31 17.47 2.43
CA CYS A 85 3.76 18.71 3.07
C CYS A 85 5.18 18.62 3.70
N PHE A 86 5.83 17.46 3.68
CA PHE A 86 7.19 17.26 4.20
C PHE A 86 8.21 17.20 3.06
N SER A 87 8.82 18.34 2.73
CA SER A 87 9.84 18.46 1.68
C SER A 87 11.23 17.94 2.10
N ALA A 88 11.54 18.01 3.40
CA ALA A 88 12.81 17.62 3.97
C ALA A 88 12.65 16.55 5.06
N LYS A 89 13.72 15.76 5.29
CA LYS A 89 13.77 14.76 6.37
C LYS A 89 13.56 15.39 7.76
N ASN A 90 14.00 16.64 7.92
CA ASN A 90 13.81 17.38 9.15
C ASN A 90 12.35 17.79 9.28
N GLY A 91 11.74 17.58 10.44
CA GLY A 91 10.31 17.82 10.66
C GLY A 91 9.38 16.71 10.14
N THR A 92 9.86 15.77 9.32
CA THR A 92 9.06 14.60 8.94
C THR A 92 8.77 13.75 10.19
N PRO A 93 7.49 13.44 10.51
CA PRO A 93 7.13 12.67 11.69
C PRO A 93 7.76 11.28 11.68
N ARG A 94 8.27 10.85 12.85
CA ARG A 94 8.85 9.51 13.00
C ARG A 94 7.80 8.40 13.03
N GLN A 95 6.54 8.75 13.25
CA GLN A 95 5.39 7.84 13.23
C GLN A 95 4.23 8.53 12.51
N PRO A 96 3.42 7.81 11.70
CA PRO A 96 2.33 8.38 10.91
C PRO A 96 1.29 9.13 11.76
N THR A 97 0.96 8.61 12.94
CA THR A 97 -0.13 9.13 13.79
C THR A 97 0.16 10.51 14.41
N ILE A 98 1.41 10.98 14.39
CA ILE A 98 1.79 12.23 15.06
C ILE A 98 1.19 13.45 14.36
N CYS A 99 1.04 13.43 13.03
CA CYS A 99 0.47 14.52 12.25
C CYS A 99 -0.78 14.04 11.50
N GLY A 100 -1.82 13.70 12.26
CA GLY A 100 -3.09 13.17 11.73
C GLY A 100 -3.77 13.97 10.61
N PRO A 101 -3.79 15.32 10.62
CA PRO A 101 -4.44 16.08 9.55
C PRO A 101 -3.58 16.26 8.29
N SER A 102 -2.32 15.81 8.29
CA SER A 102 -1.46 15.94 7.11
C SER A 102 -2.00 15.11 5.95
N ARG A 103 -1.97 15.71 4.75
CA ARG A 103 -2.43 15.09 3.51
C ARG A 103 -1.24 14.90 2.58
N ALA A 104 -1.31 13.86 1.76
CA ALA A 104 -0.32 13.54 0.75
C ALA A 104 -1.04 13.06 -0.52
N GLU A 105 -0.40 13.26 -1.66
CA GLU A 105 -0.88 12.83 -2.96
C GLU A 105 0.05 11.72 -3.47
N LEU A 106 -0.51 10.56 -3.83
CA LEU A 106 0.23 9.49 -4.50
C LEU A 106 -0.14 9.50 -5.97
N ARG A 107 0.80 9.89 -6.82
CA ARG A 107 0.63 9.91 -8.27
C ARG A 107 1.20 8.64 -8.88
N ILE A 108 0.34 7.83 -9.48
CA ILE A 108 0.73 6.61 -10.22
C ILE A 108 1.27 7.01 -11.59
N GLU A 109 2.39 6.42 -12.00
CA GLU A 109 2.96 6.67 -13.32
C GLU A 109 2.18 5.96 -14.43
N HIS A 110 1.88 6.69 -15.51
CA HIS A 110 1.15 6.17 -16.66
C HIS A 110 1.97 5.16 -17.49
N ARG A 111 3.27 5.01 -17.21
CA ARG A 111 4.14 4.05 -17.91
C ARG A 111 4.04 2.63 -17.35
N VAL A 112 3.51 2.49 -16.13
CA VAL A 112 3.46 1.20 -15.41
C VAL A 112 2.37 0.30 -15.98
N PHE A 113 1.25 0.90 -16.40
CA PHE A 113 0.11 0.21 -16.99
C PHE A 113 -0.34 0.97 -18.24
N ASN A 114 -0.81 0.25 -19.26
CA ASN A 114 -1.41 0.87 -20.45
C ASN A 114 -2.60 1.76 -20.06
N ASN A 115 -3.36 1.34 -19.04
CA ASN A 115 -4.53 2.03 -18.51
C ASN A 115 -4.44 2.11 -16.98
N PRO A 116 -3.70 3.07 -16.39
CA PRO A 116 -3.48 3.13 -14.94
C PRO A 116 -4.77 3.35 -14.14
N GLU A 117 -5.79 3.98 -14.73
CA GLU A 117 -7.10 4.17 -14.11
C GLU A 117 -7.79 2.84 -13.79
N HIS A 118 -7.62 1.81 -14.61
CA HIS A 118 -8.20 0.49 -14.36
C HIS A 118 -7.58 -0.19 -13.13
N ALA A 119 -6.32 0.10 -12.82
CA ALA A 119 -5.66 -0.43 -11.62
C ALA A 119 -6.20 0.17 -10.32
N LEU A 120 -6.92 1.29 -10.40
CA LEU A 120 -7.48 2.02 -9.26
C LEU A 120 -8.98 1.74 -9.03
N VAL A 121 -9.65 1.05 -9.95
CA VAL A 121 -11.08 0.75 -9.86
C VAL A 121 -11.39 -0.07 -8.60
N GLY A 122 -12.36 0.39 -7.81
CA GLY A 122 -12.79 -0.27 -6.57
C GLY A 122 -11.92 0.03 -5.36
N LEU A 123 -10.83 0.80 -5.52
CA LEU A 123 -10.01 1.24 -4.40
C LEU A 123 -10.81 2.15 -3.45
N GLU A 124 -11.75 2.94 -4.00
CA GLU A 124 -12.68 3.79 -3.25
C GLU A 124 -13.60 3.04 -2.28
N GLN A 125 -13.74 1.72 -2.41
CA GLN A 125 -14.53 0.89 -1.49
C GLN A 125 -13.84 0.69 -0.14
N TYR A 126 -12.54 1.00 -0.04
CA TYR A 126 -11.74 0.83 1.17
C TYR A 126 -11.48 2.15 1.88
N SER A 127 -11.55 2.15 3.21
CA SER A 127 -11.25 3.34 4.01
C SER A 127 -9.74 3.62 4.15
N HIS A 128 -8.91 2.61 3.99
CA HIS A 128 -7.46 2.68 4.20
C HIS A 128 -6.70 1.83 3.18
N VAL A 129 -5.48 2.25 2.87
CA VAL A 129 -4.57 1.59 1.95
C VAL A 129 -3.21 1.37 2.60
N TRP A 130 -2.58 0.23 2.29
CA TRP A 130 -1.19 -0.02 2.63
C TRP A 130 -0.29 0.53 1.52
N ILE A 131 0.64 1.39 1.89
CA ILE A 131 1.62 1.97 0.96
C ILE A 131 2.99 1.43 1.33
N ILE A 132 3.61 0.74 0.38
CA ILE A 132 5.02 0.35 0.43
C ILE A 132 5.80 1.37 -0.40
N PHE A 133 6.82 1.97 0.20
CA PHE A 133 7.61 3.01 -0.45
C PHE A 133 9.10 2.83 -0.17
N VAL A 134 9.95 3.41 -1.02
CA VAL A 134 11.41 3.36 -0.86
C VAL A 134 11.90 4.66 -0.22
N PHE A 135 12.75 4.57 0.80
CA PHE A 135 13.46 5.74 1.35
C PHE A 135 14.58 6.18 0.40
N HIS A 136 14.22 6.86 -0.70
CA HIS A 136 15.13 7.29 -1.77
C HIS A 136 16.35 8.11 -1.28
N LYS A 137 16.23 8.85 -0.18
CA LYS A 137 17.34 9.65 0.40
C LYS A 137 18.26 8.87 1.35
N ASN A 138 18.01 7.59 1.61
CA ASN A 138 18.81 6.84 2.59
C ASN A 138 20.17 6.37 2.06
N GLY A 139 20.44 6.54 0.77
CA GLY A 139 21.67 6.15 0.10
C GLY A 139 21.95 4.64 0.14
N HIS A 140 22.85 4.17 -0.73
CA HIS A 140 23.44 2.83 -0.63
C HIS A 140 24.48 2.74 0.51
N LEU A 141 24.19 3.35 1.66
CA LEU A 141 25.06 3.34 2.82
C LEU A 141 25.00 1.97 3.48
N SER A 142 26.16 1.40 3.78
CA SER A 142 26.32 0.11 4.46
C SER A 142 25.38 0.02 5.67
N ALA A 143 24.36 -0.85 5.55
CA ALA A 143 23.34 -0.99 6.57
C ALA A 143 23.99 -1.54 7.85
N LYS A 144 23.99 -0.75 8.92
CA LYS A 144 24.53 -1.17 10.21
C LYS A 144 23.59 -2.18 10.85
N ALA A 145 24.13 -3.29 11.35
CA ALA A 145 23.36 -4.32 12.05
C ALA A 145 22.65 -3.79 13.31
N LYS A 146 23.20 -2.75 13.95
CA LYS A 146 22.65 -2.13 15.16
C LYS A 146 22.44 -0.62 14.96
N VAL A 147 21.32 -0.11 15.48
CA VAL A 147 20.90 1.30 15.41
C VAL A 147 20.60 1.85 16.81
N LYS A 148 20.52 3.17 16.94
CA LYS A 148 20.12 3.87 18.19
C LYS A 148 18.77 4.57 17.99
N PRO A 149 17.63 3.93 18.30
CA PRO A 149 16.32 4.56 18.15
C PRO A 149 16.14 5.73 19.13
N PRO A 150 15.50 6.84 18.71
CA PRO A 150 15.31 8.02 19.56
C PRO A 150 14.55 7.74 20.87
N ARG A 151 13.62 6.78 20.85
CA ARG A 151 12.76 6.44 22.00
C ARG A 151 13.43 5.55 23.04
N LEU A 152 14.65 5.08 22.79
CA LEU A 152 15.34 4.14 23.68
C LEU A 152 16.49 4.77 24.48
N ASN A 153 16.47 6.09 24.70
CA ASN A 153 17.45 6.82 25.52
C ASN A 153 18.92 6.44 25.19
N GLY A 154 19.23 6.30 23.91
CA GLY A 154 20.59 5.99 23.44
C GLY A 154 20.97 4.50 23.42
N LYS A 155 20.11 3.58 23.89
CA LYS A 155 20.36 2.13 23.79
C LYS A 155 20.48 1.68 22.34
N LYS A 156 21.49 0.84 22.07
CA LYS A 156 21.77 0.29 20.75
C LYS A 156 21.08 -1.07 20.59
N VAL A 157 20.19 -1.19 19.61
CA VAL A 157 19.41 -2.42 19.35
C VAL A 157 19.58 -2.87 17.91
N GLY A 158 19.20 -4.12 17.61
CA GLY A 158 19.25 -4.66 16.25
C GLY A 158 18.37 -3.87 15.29
N VAL A 159 18.78 -3.74 14.03
CA VAL A 159 18.01 -2.95 13.04
C VAL A 159 16.60 -3.51 12.83
N TYR A 160 16.45 -4.83 12.80
CA TYR A 160 15.17 -5.52 12.56
C TYR A 160 14.20 -5.44 13.74
N SER A 161 14.65 -5.13 14.96
CA SER A 161 13.77 -4.90 16.10
C SER A 161 13.22 -3.46 16.15
N THR A 162 13.41 -2.68 15.09
CA THR A 162 13.04 -1.26 15.03
C THR A 162 12.29 -0.96 13.74
N ARG A 163 11.87 0.30 13.55
CA ARG A 163 11.40 0.89 12.28
C ARG A 163 12.40 1.89 11.67
N SER A 164 13.69 1.76 11.99
CA SER A 164 14.77 2.57 11.36
C SER A 164 14.67 2.52 9.83
N PRO A 165 14.82 3.65 9.11
CA PRO A 165 14.76 3.65 7.66
C PRO A 165 16.11 3.17 7.05
N HIS A 166 17.22 3.23 7.82
CA HIS A 166 18.53 2.68 7.42
C HIS A 166 18.55 1.16 7.60
N ARG A 167 18.29 0.43 6.50
CA ARG A 167 18.22 -1.04 6.42
C ARG A 167 18.84 -1.52 5.09
N PRO A 168 19.16 -2.82 4.95
CA PRO A 168 19.64 -3.35 3.67
C PRO A 168 18.66 -3.06 2.52
N ASN A 169 17.36 -3.30 2.74
CA ASN A 169 16.30 -2.89 1.83
C ASN A 169 15.53 -1.73 2.49
N ALA A 170 15.72 -0.53 1.96
CA ALA A 170 15.16 0.70 2.52
C ALA A 170 13.66 0.88 2.19
N LEU A 171 12.87 -0.14 2.50
CA LEU A 171 11.41 -0.15 2.33
C LEU A 171 10.71 0.35 3.59
N GLY A 172 9.81 1.31 3.39
CA GLY A 172 8.85 1.79 4.36
C GLY A 172 7.48 1.18 4.10
N LEU A 173 6.70 1.05 5.17
CA LEU A 173 5.31 0.61 5.13
C LEU A 173 4.49 1.62 5.95
N THR A 174 3.39 2.10 5.38
CA THR A 174 2.45 2.95 6.09
C THR A 174 1.01 2.56 5.78
N LEU A 175 0.16 2.61 6.80
CA LEU A 175 -1.30 2.55 6.65
C LEU A 175 -1.79 3.98 6.52
N ALA A 176 -2.40 4.32 5.39
CA ALA A 176 -2.94 5.64 5.13
C ALA A 176 -4.46 5.58 4.98
N LYS A 177 -5.17 6.58 5.50
CA LYS A 177 -6.59 6.75 5.21
C LYS A 177 -6.74 7.20 3.76
N LEU A 178 -7.56 6.51 2.98
CA LEU A 178 -7.90 6.92 1.63
C LEU A 178 -8.96 8.03 1.71
N ASP A 179 -8.63 9.21 1.20
CA ASP A 179 -9.57 10.33 1.19
C ASP A 179 -10.35 10.40 -0.11
N LYS A 180 -9.65 10.31 -1.24
CA LYS A 180 -10.26 10.31 -2.57
C LYS A 180 -9.32 9.65 -3.58
N VAL A 181 -9.92 8.97 -4.56
CA VAL A 181 -9.25 8.54 -5.79
C VAL A 181 -9.64 9.52 -6.88
N GLU A 182 -8.65 10.13 -7.53
CA GLU A 182 -8.88 11.13 -8.57
C GLU A 182 -8.28 10.65 -9.90
N GLY A 183 -9.05 10.81 -10.98
CA GLY A 183 -8.55 10.59 -12.33
C GLY A 183 -7.63 11.71 -12.81
N PRO A 184 -7.14 11.64 -14.06
CA PRO A 184 -6.36 12.71 -14.67
C PRO A 184 -7.12 14.04 -14.58
N LYS A 185 -6.44 15.06 -14.06
CA LYS A 185 -6.98 16.41 -13.91
C LYS A 185 -6.35 17.37 -14.90
N PHE A 186 -7.20 18.24 -15.41
CA PHE A 186 -6.82 19.49 -16.03
C PHE A 186 -6.17 20.42 -14.99
N LYS A 187 -5.11 21.13 -15.38
CA LYS A 187 -4.40 22.05 -14.47
C LYS A 187 -5.09 23.41 -14.39
N PHE A 188 -5.66 23.86 -15.50
CA PHE A 188 -6.31 25.16 -15.64
C PHE A 188 -7.83 25.05 -15.79
N LEU A 189 -8.32 23.99 -16.42
CA LEU A 189 -9.77 23.75 -16.57
C LEU A 189 -10.33 23.15 -15.28
N ARG A 190 -11.46 23.67 -14.81
CA ARG A 190 -12.05 23.33 -13.51
C ARG A 190 -12.98 22.13 -13.57
N SER A 191 -13.59 21.88 -14.72
CA SER A 191 -14.50 20.75 -14.93
C SER A 191 -14.38 20.14 -16.32
N THR A 192 -14.95 18.95 -16.47
CA THR A 192 -15.00 18.24 -17.76
C THR A 192 -15.87 18.99 -18.76
N GLU A 193 -16.94 19.65 -18.32
CA GLU A 193 -17.81 20.48 -19.15
C GLU A 193 -17.05 21.69 -19.70
N GLU A 194 -16.24 22.35 -18.86
CA GLU A 194 -15.38 23.46 -19.28
C GLU A 194 -14.35 22.99 -20.31
N ALA A 195 -13.75 21.80 -20.11
CA ALA A 195 -12.84 21.20 -21.07
C ALA A 195 -13.52 20.88 -22.41
N ILE A 196 -14.72 20.30 -22.39
CA ILE A 196 -15.50 20.03 -23.60
C ILE A 196 -15.84 21.33 -24.33
N ALA A 197 -16.26 22.37 -23.60
CA ALA A 197 -16.56 23.68 -24.18
C ALA A 197 -15.31 24.32 -24.82
N ALA A 198 -14.15 24.25 -24.17
CA ALA A 198 -12.90 24.76 -24.71
C ALA A 198 -12.46 24.00 -25.97
N ILE A 199 -12.52 22.66 -25.97
CA ILE A 199 -12.23 21.84 -27.16
C ILE A 199 -13.19 22.21 -28.31
N ARG A 200 -14.49 22.31 -28.03
CA ARG A 200 -15.50 22.72 -29.03
C ARG A 200 -15.24 24.11 -29.58
N GLY A 201 -14.82 25.06 -28.73
CA GLY A 201 -14.46 26.41 -29.13
C GLY A 201 -13.28 26.42 -30.10
N VAL A 202 -12.21 25.70 -29.78
CA VAL A 202 -11.03 25.55 -30.65
C VAL A 202 -11.42 24.92 -31.99
N LEU A 203 -12.17 23.81 -31.98
CA LEU A 203 -12.55 23.10 -33.20
C LEU A 203 -13.51 23.91 -34.08
N SER A 204 -14.44 24.67 -33.48
CA SER A 204 -15.36 25.54 -34.21
C SER A 204 -14.64 26.67 -34.95
N ALA A 205 -13.52 27.16 -34.40
CA ALA A 205 -12.72 28.20 -35.03
C ALA A 205 -11.80 27.67 -36.16
N ASP A 206 -11.73 26.35 -36.35
CA ASP A 206 -10.75 25.64 -37.17
C ASP A 206 -9.29 26.11 -36.92
N PRO A 207 -8.55 25.45 -36.01
CA PRO A 207 -7.19 25.84 -35.65
C PRO A 207 -6.16 25.60 -36.78
N ARG A 208 -6.57 24.99 -37.91
CA ARG A 208 -5.67 24.69 -39.03
C ARG A 208 -5.35 25.96 -39.83
N SER A 209 -4.06 26.09 -40.20
CA SER A 209 -3.63 27.14 -41.12
C SER A 209 -4.35 27.04 -42.47
N VAL A 210 -4.50 28.16 -43.17
CA VAL A 210 -5.12 28.23 -44.51
C VAL A 210 -4.43 27.25 -45.47
N TYR A 211 -3.10 27.13 -45.38
CA TYR A 211 -2.32 26.14 -46.13
C TYR A 211 -2.79 24.71 -45.87
N ARG A 212 -2.91 24.29 -44.60
CA ARG A 212 -3.35 22.93 -44.26
C ARG A 212 -4.78 22.64 -44.73
N ARG A 213 -5.66 23.66 -44.72
CA ARG A 213 -7.05 23.51 -45.21
C ARG A 213 -7.12 23.24 -46.70
N GLY A 214 -6.24 23.84 -47.50
CA GLY A 214 -6.31 23.75 -48.97
C GLY A 214 -5.34 22.77 -49.62
N ARG A 215 -4.23 22.41 -48.97
CA ARG A 215 -3.09 21.71 -49.60
C ARG A 215 -2.71 20.37 -48.97
N CYS A 216 -3.19 20.06 -47.77
CA CYS A 216 -2.86 18.80 -47.09
C CYS A 216 -3.98 17.78 -47.28
N THR A 217 -3.63 16.56 -47.71
CA THR A 217 -4.54 15.40 -47.76
C THR A 217 -4.81 14.82 -46.37
N ASP A 218 -3.88 15.03 -45.44
CA ASP A 218 -3.97 14.53 -44.08
C ASP A 218 -5.00 15.35 -43.28
N LYS A 219 -6.09 14.69 -42.92
CA LYS A 219 -7.23 15.28 -42.21
C LYS A 219 -7.09 15.17 -40.69
N LEU A 220 -6.03 14.51 -40.20
CA LEU A 220 -5.74 14.43 -38.78
C LEU A 220 -5.05 15.71 -38.30
N PHE A 221 -5.52 16.25 -37.20
CA PHE A 221 -4.96 17.40 -36.52
C PHE A 221 -4.81 17.09 -35.04
N TYR A 222 -3.68 17.47 -34.47
CA TYR A 222 -3.43 17.35 -33.05
C TYR A 222 -3.16 18.73 -32.46
N PHE A 223 -3.66 18.96 -31.25
CA PHE A 223 -3.33 20.13 -30.46
C PHE A 223 -3.36 19.77 -28.99
N THR A 224 -2.60 20.52 -28.20
CA THR A 224 -2.57 20.37 -26.75
C THR A 224 -3.47 21.42 -26.13
N LEU A 225 -4.36 20.98 -25.25
CA LEU A 225 -5.18 21.85 -24.42
C LEU A 225 -4.93 21.48 -22.96
N ASP A 226 -4.38 22.43 -22.20
CA ASP A 226 -4.07 22.25 -20.78
C ASP A 226 -3.12 21.04 -20.54
N THR A 227 -3.60 19.96 -19.93
CA THR A 227 -2.82 18.73 -19.69
C THR A 227 -3.24 17.58 -20.60
N ALA A 228 -3.97 17.85 -21.69
CA ALA A 228 -4.42 16.83 -22.64
C ALA A 228 -4.00 17.13 -24.09
N ASP A 229 -3.51 16.10 -24.77
CA ASP A 229 -3.34 16.05 -26.21
C ASP A 229 -4.63 15.55 -26.87
N VAL A 230 -5.18 16.37 -27.75
CA VAL A 230 -6.43 16.10 -28.47
C VAL A 230 -6.08 15.79 -29.91
N THR A 231 -6.43 14.58 -30.36
CA THR A 231 -6.36 14.16 -31.77
C THR A 231 -7.75 14.24 -32.37
N CYS A 232 -7.86 14.97 -33.47
CA CYS A 232 -9.13 15.22 -34.14
C CYS A 232 -9.01 15.07 -35.65
N TRP A 233 -10.14 14.81 -36.29
CA TRP A 233 -10.28 14.64 -37.72
C TRP A 233 -11.23 15.70 -38.28
N PHE A 234 -10.82 16.35 -39.36
CA PHE A 234 -11.63 17.38 -40.03
C PHE A 234 -12.22 16.84 -41.35
N GLY A 235 -13.55 16.76 -41.39
CA GLY A 235 -14.33 16.49 -42.59
C GLY A 235 -14.64 17.74 -43.40
N GLN A 236 -15.54 17.63 -44.39
CA GLN A 236 -15.94 18.76 -45.23
C GLN A 236 -16.73 19.84 -44.46
N ASN A 237 -17.44 19.46 -43.39
CA ASN A 237 -18.23 20.40 -42.58
C ASN A 237 -18.37 19.95 -41.11
N PHE A 238 -17.40 19.19 -40.61
CA PHE A 238 -17.40 18.76 -39.21
C PHE A 238 -15.98 18.52 -38.72
N ALA A 239 -15.82 18.55 -37.40
CA ALA A 239 -14.62 18.14 -36.70
C ALA A 239 -15.01 17.06 -35.68
N GLU A 240 -14.31 15.94 -35.70
CA GLU A 240 -14.53 14.83 -34.79
C GLU A 240 -13.30 14.62 -33.92
N VAL A 241 -13.48 14.49 -32.61
CA VAL A 241 -12.39 14.15 -31.70
C VAL A 241 -12.24 12.63 -31.69
N LEU A 242 -11.10 12.13 -32.14
CA LEU A 242 -10.82 10.70 -32.19
C LEU A 242 -10.25 10.20 -30.87
N GLN A 243 -9.38 11.00 -30.24
CA GLN A 243 -8.70 10.58 -29.03
C GLN A 243 -8.27 11.77 -28.17
N ILE A 244 -8.38 11.62 -26.86
CA ILE A 244 -7.83 12.54 -25.86
C ILE A 244 -6.87 11.74 -24.98
N ARG A 245 -5.62 12.19 -24.86
CA ARG A 245 -4.60 11.56 -24.01
C ARG A 245 -4.04 12.59 -23.05
N PRO A 246 -3.69 12.24 -21.81
CA PRO A 246 -2.91 13.14 -20.95
C PRO A 246 -1.54 13.40 -21.58
N VAL A 247 -1.07 14.65 -21.52
CA VAL A 247 0.27 15.03 -21.98
C VAL A 247 1.29 14.25 -21.16
N GLN A 248 2.10 13.44 -21.84
CA GLN A 248 3.26 12.81 -21.21
C GLN A 248 4.30 13.90 -20.97
N GLN A 249 4.40 14.40 -19.74
CA GLN A 249 5.56 15.19 -19.35
C GLN A 249 6.78 14.29 -19.50
N LEU A 250 7.58 14.53 -20.55
CA LEU A 250 8.96 14.09 -20.58
C LEU A 250 9.60 14.73 -19.35
N ASN A 251 9.91 13.91 -18.34
CA ASN A 251 10.66 14.34 -17.18
C ASN A 251 11.94 15.01 -17.69
N GLU A 252 11.98 16.34 -17.65
CA GLU A 252 13.23 17.07 -17.60
C GLU A 252 13.90 16.62 -16.31
N VAL A 253 14.73 15.59 -16.44
CA VAL A 253 15.72 15.26 -15.43
C VAL A 253 16.63 16.48 -15.38
N ALA A 254 16.35 17.35 -14.42
CA ALA A 254 17.21 18.46 -14.06
C ALA A 254 18.62 17.89 -13.85
N LYS A 255 19.54 18.35 -14.70
CA LYS A 255 20.96 18.38 -14.38
C LYS A 255 21.10 19.22 -13.12
N ASP A 256 21.44 18.57 -12.01
CA ASP A 256 22.15 19.14 -10.87
C ASP A 256 23.16 18.10 -10.39
#